data_AF-A0A938LG42-F1
#
_entry.id   AF-A0A938LG42-F1
#
_cell.length_a   1.000
_cell.length_b   1.000
_cell.length_c   1.000
_cell.angle_alpha   90.00
_cell.angle_beta   90.00
_cell.angle_gamma   90.00
#
_symmetry.space_group_name_H-M   'P 1'
#
loop_
_entity.id
_entity.type
_entity.pdbx_description
1 polymer ?
#
loop_
_entity_poly.entity_id
_entity_poly.type
_entity_poly.pdbx_seq_one_letter_code
_entity_poly.pdbx_strand_id
1 'polypeptide(L)'
;MPRAASCLLLALTLVLAPAPAPFLAAAQEPQKPGSQSVQKCTKCRSQGRLPCAEHTLEECKSEALVQYCSMIDGCASCGGLGWLDCAACVDAPVEKALAERKLEFERGRARLAPFEEFMGRELRMVEDPNFVVIWELDELKVGKQRLGAHALAHLYLARMQAVRGAYMEALRADPLDFKVKNQMMFWGLVADHHRAAAKWCEMTGDGSMKLMGAVANFTVCAARKYFPDDRALHRHVAHNLSHLLLSHQAPSNWLGRIGAGWADEGLAHWMEDRVLQECGTYCYEEVNTSQQPRPGPWKPAWRKLVAKGEAPGLPSMLTLNTDQLSPEQHMAAFSAVDYLLQLDGARANQLFKLLRQRKPPREALAEIYKMNPLELQAAWHAWVLETYPLVK
;
A
#
# COMPACT_ATOMS: atom_id res chain seq x y z
N MET A 1 11.92 -51.78 -24.81
CA MET A 1 12.55 -52.94 -24.12
C MET A 1 14.03 -52.97 -24.53
N PRO A 2 15.03 -53.23 -23.65
CA PRO A 2 15.02 -53.32 -22.18
C PRO A 2 15.98 -52.34 -21.46
N ARG A 3 15.65 -52.07 -20.18
CA ARG A 3 16.49 -51.88 -18.96
C ARG A 3 17.65 -50.86 -18.94
N ALA A 4 18.03 -50.21 -17.84
CA ALA A 4 17.48 -49.81 -16.55
C ALA A 4 18.69 -49.19 -15.81
N ALA A 5 18.59 -47.99 -15.25
CA ALA A 5 19.53 -47.50 -14.24
C ALA A 5 18.85 -46.38 -13.43
N SER A 6 18.17 -46.78 -12.35
CA SER A 6 17.66 -45.90 -11.32
C SER A 6 18.76 -45.66 -10.29
N CYS A 7 19.22 -44.41 -10.17
CA CYS A 7 20.06 -43.99 -9.04
C CYS A 7 19.17 -43.74 -7.82
N LEU A 8 19.28 -44.64 -6.85
CA LEU A 8 18.71 -44.55 -5.52
C LEU A 8 19.60 -43.61 -4.69
N LEU A 9 19.09 -42.46 -4.24
CA LEU A 9 19.73 -41.64 -3.22
C LEU A 9 18.98 -41.83 -1.90
N LEU A 10 19.68 -42.45 -0.94
CA LEU A 10 19.25 -42.74 0.41
C LEU A 10 18.82 -41.44 1.14
N ALA A 11 17.57 -41.42 1.60
CA ALA A 11 17.13 -40.51 2.64
C ALA A 11 17.57 -41.07 4.00
N LEU A 12 18.46 -40.35 4.68
CA LEU A 12 18.86 -40.62 6.05
C LEU A 12 17.77 -40.09 7.00
N THR A 13 16.84 -40.94 7.42
CA THR A 13 15.88 -40.61 8.49
C THR A 13 16.53 -40.84 9.85
N LEU A 14 16.97 -39.76 10.50
CA LEU A 14 17.28 -39.79 11.93
C LEU A 14 15.97 -39.93 12.71
N VAL A 15 15.70 -41.15 13.20
CA VAL A 15 14.67 -41.40 14.22
C VAL A 15 15.26 -41.00 15.57
N LEU A 16 14.93 -39.80 16.03
CA LEU A 16 15.13 -39.40 17.42
C LEU A 16 14.09 -40.11 18.28
N ALA A 17 14.55 -41.03 19.13
CA ALA A 17 13.73 -41.61 20.18
C ALA A 17 13.30 -40.50 21.18
N PRO A 18 12.02 -40.45 21.60
CA PRO A 18 11.60 -39.51 22.62
C PRO A 18 12.16 -39.95 23.97
N ALA A 19 12.90 -39.04 24.63
CA ALA A 19 13.29 -39.21 26.02
C ALA A 19 12.02 -39.31 26.91
N PRO A 20 12.04 -40.13 27.98
CA PRO A 20 10.94 -40.19 28.93
C PRO A 20 10.81 -38.83 29.62
N ALA A 21 9.68 -38.16 29.40
CA ALA A 21 9.34 -36.92 30.07
C ALA A 21 9.26 -37.17 31.59
N PRO A 22 9.88 -36.33 32.43
CA PRO A 22 9.63 -36.39 33.86
C PRO A 22 8.15 -36.10 34.11
N PHE A 23 7.53 -36.90 34.98
CA PHE A 23 6.21 -36.65 35.53
C PHE A 23 6.21 -35.27 36.21
N LEU A 24 5.89 -34.23 35.45
CA LEU A 24 5.51 -32.93 35.96
C LEU A 24 4.09 -33.08 36.48
N ALA A 25 3.96 -32.99 37.81
CA ALA A 25 2.68 -32.77 38.46
C ALA A 25 1.94 -31.65 37.73
N ALA A 26 0.71 -31.93 37.29
CA ALA A 26 -0.14 -30.97 36.63
C ALA A 26 -0.24 -29.71 37.51
N ALA A 27 0.37 -28.62 37.05
CA ALA A 27 0.12 -27.30 37.62
C ALA A 27 -1.38 -27.03 37.43
N GLN A 28 -2.12 -26.98 38.53
CA GLN A 28 -3.49 -26.47 38.51
C GLN A 28 -3.45 -25.06 37.94
N GLU A 29 -4.13 -24.85 36.81
CA GLU A 29 -4.39 -23.52 36.28
C GLU A 29 -4.98 -22.66 37.41
N PRO A 30 -4.45 -21.44 37.64
CA PRO A 30 -5.07 -20.53 38.58
C PRO A 30 -6.50 -20.24 38.08
N GLN A 31 -7.49 -20.66 38.86
CA GLN A 31 -8.90 -20.35 38.61
C GLN A 31 -9.04 -18.84 38.47
N LYS A 32 -9.44 -18.36 37.28
CA LYS A 32 -9.84 -16.98 37.07
C LYS A 32 -10.99 -16.66 38.03
N PRO A 33 -10.84 -15.68 38.94
CA PRO A 33 -11.96 -15.25 39.76
C PRO A 33 -12.96 -14.54 38.86
N GLY A 34 -14.17 -15.11 38.72
CA GLY A 34 -15.32 -14.41 38.15
C GLY A 34 -15.88 -14.88 36.81
N SER A 35 -15.57 -16.08 36.29
CA SER A 35 -16.31 -16.59 35.13
C SER A 35 -17.70 -17.12 35.56
N GLN A 36 -18.63 -16.19 35.80
CA GLN A 36 -20.04 -16.54 35.64
C GLN A 36 -20.21 -17.13 34.24
N SER A 37 -20.83 -18.30 34.13
CA SER A 37 -21.14 -18.90 32.85
C SER A 37 -22.00 -17.92 32.06
N VAL A 38 -21.41 -17.18 31.12
CA VAL A 38 -22.13 -16.24 30.26
C VAL A 38 -23.17 -17.08 29.53
N GLN A 39 -24.43 -16.98 29.92
CA GLN A 39 -25.53 -17.59 29.17
C GLN A 39 -25.39 -17.09 27.73
N LYS A 40 -25.22 -18.03 26.79
CA LYS A 40 -25.03 -17.68 25.38
C LYS A 40 -26.24 -16.87 24.92
N CYS A 41 -26.06 -15.57 24.72
CA CYS A 41 -27.14 -14.70 24.25
C CYS A 41 -27.53 -15.14 22.84
N THR A 42 -28.74 -15.65 22.68
CA THR A 42 -29.23 -16.17 21.39
C THR A 42 -29.44 -15.06 20.37
N LYS A 43 -29.72 -13.83 20.82
CA LYS A 43 -29.95 -12.66 19.94
C LYS A 43 -28.68 -12.21 19.24
N CYS A 44 -27.61 -11.92 19.99
CA CYS A 44 -26.34 -11.47 19.41
C CYS A 44 -25.33 -12.61 19.20
N ARG A 45 -25.71 -13.86 19.48
CA ARG A 45 -24.81 -15.02 19.50
C ARG A 45 -23.59 -14.80 20.40
N SER A 46 -23.80 -14.13 21.54
CA SER A 46 -22.77 -13.77 22.54
C SER A 46 -21.69 -12.81 22.02
N GLN A 47 -22.00 -11.98 21.02
CA GLN A 47 -21.08 -10.94 20.53
C GLN A 47 -21.20 -9.60 21.30
N GLY A 48 -22.19 -9.46 22.18
CA GLY A 48 -22.49 -8.20 22.89
C GLY A 48 -23.07 -7.10 22.01
N ARG A 49 -23.16 -7.29 20.68
CA ARG A 49 -23.64 -6.28 19.72
C ARG A 49 -24.48 -6.88 18.61
N LEU A 50 -25.28 -6.04 17.97
CA LEU A 50 -26.12 -6.37 16.82
C LEU A 50 -25.78 -5.45 15.64
N PRO A 51 -25.83 -5.92 14.39
CA PRO A 51 -25.70 -5.03 13.24
C PRO A 51 -26.86 -4.03 13.23
N CYS A 52 -26.59 -2.79 12.83
CA CYS A 52 -27.65 -1.80 12.64
C CYS A 52 -28.61 -2.26 11.53
N ALA A 53 -29.92 -2.15 11.76
CA ALA A 53 -30.92 -2.57 10.78
C ALA A 53 -31.01 -1.64 9.55
N GLU A 54 -30.54 -0.40 9.68
CA GLU A 54 -30.51 0.60 8.59
C GLU A 54 -29.37 0.36 7.59
N HIS A 55 -28.46 -0.57 7.88
CA HIS A 55 -27.30 -0.87 7.06
C HIS A 55 -27.27 -2.35 6.73
N THR A 56 -26.73 -2.68 5.57
CA THR A 56 -26.46 -4.07 5.22
C THR A 56 -25.40 -4.64 6.16
N LEU A 57 -25.41 -5.96 6.34
CA LEU A 57 -24.40 -6.63 7.17
C LEU A 57 -22.98 -6.41 6.63
N GLU A 58 -22.81 -6.26 5.33
CA GLU A 58 -21.53 -6.01 4.67
C GLU A 58 -21.00 -4.60 4.96
N GLU A 59 -21.87 -3.60 4.95
CA GLU A 59 -21.55 -2.24 5.38
C GLU A 59 -21.12 -2.26 6.85
N CYS A 60 -21.93 -2.84 7.75
CA CYS A 60 -21.60 -2.94 9.17
C CYS A 60 -20.22 -3.59 9.40
N LYS A 61 -19.90 -4.66 8.66
CA LYS A 61 -18.58 -5.32 8.73
C LYS A 61 -17.45 -4.43 8.23
N SER A 62 -17.66 -3.70 7.15
CA SER A 62 -16.67 -2.78 6.57
C SER A 62 -16.37 -1.62 7.52
N GLU A 63 -17.39 -1.14 8.22
CA GLU A 63 -17.27 -0.08 9.21
C GLU A 63 -16.39 -0.49 10.37
N ALA A 64 -16.50 -1.73 10.84
CA ALA A 64 -15.65 -2.24 11.91
C ALA A 64 -14.13 -2.18 11.60
N LEU A 65 -13.75 -1.97 10.34
CA LEU A 65 -12.36 -1.90 9.88
C LEU A 65 -11.81 -0.46 9.74
N VAL A 66 -12.66 0.56 9.90
CA VAL A 66 -12.27 1.97 9.76
C VAL A 66 -12.46 2.73 11.07
N GLN A 67 -11.78 3.86 11.25
CA GLN A 67 -11.98 4.77 12.37
C GLN A 67 -13.18 5.70 12.16
N TYR A 68 -13.43 6.09 10.91
CA TYR A 68 -14.53 6.98 10.55
C TYR A 68 -15.01 6.74 9.11
N CYS A 69 -16.32 6.91 8.89
CA CYS A 69 -16.95 6.89 7.59
C CYS A 69 -18.10 7.90 7.56
N SER A 70 -17.98 8.97 6.77
CA SER A 70 -19.02 10.02 6.73
C SER A 70 -20.31 9.57 6.06
N MET A 71 -20.29 8.50 5.27
CA MET A 71 -21.47 8.02 4.52
C MET A 71 -22.50 7.31 5.41
N ILE A 72 -22.11 6.87 6.60
CA ILE A 72 -23.05 6.35 7.60
C ILE A 72 -23.14 7.23 8.85
N ASP A 73 -22.29 8.26 8.94
CA ASP A 73 -22.30 9.23 10.03
C ASP A 73 -23.69 9.90 10.13
N GLY A 74 -24.20 10.01 11.36
CA GLY A 74 -25.53 10.56 11.61
C GLY A 74 -26.69 9.58 11.43
N CYS A 75 -26.46 8.28 11.18
CA CYS A 75 -27.52 7.27 11.17
C CYS A 75 -28.36 7.34 12.46
N ALA A 76 -29.68 7.52 12.35
CA ALA A 76 -30.57 7.72 13.49
C ALA A 76 -30.56 6.54 14.49
N SER A 77 -30.34 5.33 13.99
CA SER A 77 -30.34 4.11 14.79
C SER A 77 -29.01 3.90 15.51
N CYS A 78 -27.87 3.97 14.80
CA CYS A 78 -26.56 3.61 15.35
C CYS A 78 -25.58 4.78 15.51
N GLY A 79 -25.98 6.01 15.18
CA GLY A 79 -25.11 7.18 15.17
C GLY A 79 -23.94 7.10 14.19
N GLY A 80 -24.00 6.18 13.21
CA GLY A 80 -22.93 5.88 12.27
C GLY A 80 -21.93 4.84 12.75
N LEU A 81 -22.19 4.13 13.85
CA LEU A 81 -21.27 3.08 14.32
C LEU A 81 -21.39 1.76 13.52
N GLY A 82 -22.47 1.57 12.76
CA GLY A 82 -22.82 0.32 12.08
C GLY A 82 -23.27 -0.81 13.02
N TRP A 83 -23.05 -0.67 14.32
CA TRP A 83 -23.37 -1.67 15.33
C TRP A 83 -24.08 -1.04 16.52
N LEU A 84 -25.01 -1.78 17.10
CA LEU A 84 -25.78 -1.43 18.28
C LEU A 84 -25.40 -2.34 19.43
N ASP A 85 -25.44 -1.81 20.65
CA ASP A 85 -25.29 -2.62 21.85
C ASP A 85 -26.46 -3.62 21.97
N CYS A 86 -26.17 -4.84 22.46
CA CYS A 86 -27.20 -5.84 22.65
C CYS A 86 -27.84 -5.70 24.02
N ALA A 87 -28.99 -5.02 24.09
CA ALA A 87 -29.74 -4.85 25.35
C ALA A 87 -30.13 -6.15 26.09
N ALA A 88 -30.01 -7.32 25.44
CA ALA A 88 -30.27 -8.62 26.06
C ALA A 88 -29.04 -9.25 26.75
N CYS A 89 -27.84 -8.76 26.48
CA CYS A 89 -26.63 -9.15 27.21
C CYS A 89 -25.75 -7.93 27.45
N VAL A 90 -25.63 -7.55 28.72
CA VAL A 90 -24.74 -6.47 29.14
C VAL A 90 -23.29 -6.96 29.01
N ASP A 91 -22.53 -6.36 28.10
CA ASP A 91 -21.12 -6.68 27.83
C ASP A 91 -20.29 -5.38 27.91
N ALA A 92 -19.79 -5.08 29.11
CA ALA A 92 -19.09 -3.83 29.39
C ALA A 92 -17.89 -3.54 28.45
N PRO A 93 -17.06 -4.52 28.06
CA PRO A 93 -16.07 -4.35 26.98
C PRO A 93 -16.65 -3.83 25.66
N VAL A 94 -17.80 -4.35 25.23
CA VAL A 94 -18.46 -3.94 23.96
C VAL A 94 -19.04 -2.54 24.09
N GLU A 95 -19.73 -2.24 25.18
CA GLU A 95 -20.25 -0.89 25.47
C GLU A 95 -19.12 0.15 25.45
N LYS A 96 -18.00 -0.15 26.12
CA LYS A 96 -16.82 0.71 26.12
C LYS A 96 -16.26 0.92 24.71
N ALA A 97 -16.13 -0.14 23.92
CA ALA A 97 -15.62 -0.05 22.55
C ALA A 97 -16.55 0.79 21.64
N LEU A 98 -17.88 0.67 21.79
CA LEU A 98 -18.85 1.49 21.07
C LEU A 98 -18.78 2.97 21.49
N ALA A 99 -18.61 3.24 22.79
CA ALA A 99 -18.43 4.59 23.31
C ALA A 99 -17.13 5.25 22.80
N GLU A 100 -16.00 4.52 22.83
CA GLU A 100 -14.73 4.98 22.27
C GLU A 100 -14.86 5.26 20.77
N ARG A 101 -15.56 4.39 20.03
CA ARG A 101 -15.79 4.58 18.61
C ARG A 101 -16.64 5.82 18.31
N LYS A 102 -17.61 6.16 19.16
CA LYS A 102 -18.39 7.39 19.02
C LYS A 102 -17.50 8.64 19.14
N LEU A 103 -16.55 8.64 20.07
CA LEU A 103 -15.57 9.73 20.19
C LEU A 103 -14.66 9.83 18.95
N GLU A 104 -14.28 8.70 18.35
CA GLU A 104 -13.52 8.71 17.10
C GLU A 104 -14.32 9.28 15.93
N PHE A 105 -15.64 9.08 15.90
CA PHE A 105 -16.52 9.70 14.91
C PHE A 105 -16.57 11.23 15.03
N GLU A 106 -16.66 11.75 16.24
CA GLU A 106 -16.58 13.20 16.49
C GLU A 106 -15.25 13.79 15.99
N ARG A 107 -14.14 13.08 16.23
CA ARG A 107 -12.81 13.47 15.71
C ARG A 107 -12.73 13.37 14.20
N GLY A 108 -13.32 12.34 13.59
CA GLY A 108 -13.38 12.16 12.14
C GLY A 108 -14.14 13.30 11.47
N ARG A 109 -15.30 13.68 12.01
CA ARG A 109 -16.09 14.82 11.53
C ARG A 109 -15.30 16.13 11.62
N ALA A 110 -14.58 16.36 12.72
CA ALA A 110 -13.73 17.54 12.86
C ALA A 110 -12.59 17.58 11.82
N ARG A 111 -12.07 16.43 11.39
CA ARG A 111 -11.07 16.33 10.30
C ARG A 111 -11.67 16.52 8.91
N LEU A 112 -12.93 16.12 8.71
CA LEU A 112 -13.64 16.30 7.43
C LEU A 112 -14.04 17.76 7.18
N ALA A 113 -14.47 18.47 8.23
CA ALA A 113 -15.02 19.82 8.12
C ALA A 113 -14.18 20.82 7.29
N PRO A 114 -12.83 20.89 7.41
CA PRO A 114 -12.02 21.80 6.58
C PRO A 114 -12.07 21.48 5.08
N PHE A 115 -12.27 20.21 4.70
CA PHE A 115 -12.44 19.83 3.31
C PHE A 115 -13.79 20.28 2.78
N GLU A 116 -14.87 20.06 3.55
CA GLU A 116 -16.23 20.44 3.18
C GLU A 116 -16.40 21.97 3.11
N GLU A 117 -15.85 22.69 4.09
CA GLU A 117 -15.83 24.16 4.10
C GLU A 117 -15.13 24.70 2.84
N PHE A 118 -13.95 24.16 2.50
CA PHE A 118 -13.22 24.59 1.31
C PHE A 118 -13.95 24.23 0.02
N MET A 119 -14.54 23.03 -0.06
CA MET A 119 -15.23 22.56 -1.26
C MET A 119 -16.61 23.19 -1.42
N GLY A 120 -17.21 23.69 -0.33
CA GLY A 120 -18.53 24.31 -0.28
C GLY A 120 -19.68 23.31 -0.32
N ARG A 121 -19.44 22.05 0.09
CA ARG A 121 -20.43 20.95 0.06
C ARG A 121 -20.01 19.80 0.97
N GLU A 122 -20.96 18.93 1.27
CA GLU A 122 -20.69 17.66 1.96
C GLU A 122 -19.79 16.74 1.12
N LEU A 123 -18.88 16.04 1.78
CA LEU A 123 -17.92 15.14 1.16
C LEU A 123 -17.97 13.75 1.79
N ARG A 124 -17.61 12.74 1.00
CA ARG A 124 -17.52 11.36 1.48
C ARG A 124 -16.09 11.10 1.94
N MET A 125 -15.93 10.68 3.18
CA MET A 125 -14.64 10.36 3.78
C MET A 125 -14.66 8.99 4.41
N VAL A 126 -13.60 8.22 4.22
CA VAL A 126 -13.26 7.06 5.05
C VAL A 126 -11.85 7.22 5.61
N GLU A 127 -11.65 6.78 6.84
CA GLU A 127 -10.39 7.02 7.55
C GLU A 127 -9.97 5.81 8.38
N ASP A 128 -8.67 5.52 8.39
CA ASP A 128 -8.04 4.55 9.29
C ASP A 128 -6.82 5.19 10.01
N PRO A 129 -6.04 4.45 10.81
CA PRO A 129 -4.86 5.00 11.47
C PRO A 129 -3.77 5.57 10.54
N ASN A 130 -3.73 5.20 9.25
CA ASN A 130 -2.67 5.53 8.31
C ASN A 130 -3.12 6.48 7.17
N PHE A 131 -4.41 6.56 6.90
CA PHE A 131 -4.99 7.17 5.71
C PHE A 131 -6.24 7.97 6.03
N VAL A 132 -6.36 9.10 5.34
CA VAL A 132 -7.61 9.85 5.16
C VAL A 132 -7.96 9.79 3.68
N VAL A 133 -9.17 9.31 3.35
CA VAL A 133 -9.59 9.11 1.97
C VAL A 133 -10.85 9.93 1.69
N ILE A 134 -10.73 10.93 0.81
CA ILE A 134 -11.89 11.67 0.29
C ILE A 134 -12.30 11.03 -1.04
N TRP A 135 -13.58 10.71 -1.19
CA TRP A 135 -14.07 9.90 -2.31
C TRP A 135 -15.31 10.51 -2.97
N GLU A 136 -15.23 10.86 -4.25
CA GLU A 136 -16.35 11.50 -4.95
C GLU A 136 -16.98 10.64 -6.05
N LEU A 137 -16.40 9.48 -6.39
CA LEU A 137 -17.00 8.63 -7.41
C LEU A 137 -18.27 7.95 -6.88
N ASP A 138 -19.40 8.17 -7.55
CA ASP A 138 -20.68 7.56 -7.20
C ASP A 138 -20.70 6.05 -7.42
N GLU A 139 -20.09 5.61 -8.53
CA GLU A 139 -20.03 4.20 -8.89
C GLU A 139 -18.87 3.90 -9.83
N LEU A 140 -18.39 2.66 -9.79
CA LEU A 140 -17.31 2.15 -10.62
C LEU A 140 -17.48 0.65 -10.81
N LYS A 141 -17.17 0.17 -12.01
CA LYS A 141 -17.18 -1.27 -12.31
C LYS A 141 -15.87 -1.90 -11.84
N VAL A 142 -15.97 -2.80 -10.86
CA VAL A 142 -14.87 -3.58 -10.30
C VAL A 142 -15.05 -5.04 -10.72
N GLY A 143 -14.20 -5.49 -11.65
CA GLY A 143 -14.36 -6.81 -12.28
C GLY A 143 -15.72 -6.94 -12.99
N LYS A 144 -16.59 -7.80 -12.44
CA LYS A 144 -17.95 -8.03 -12.99
C LYS A 144 -19.05 -7.24 -12.26
N GLN A 145 -18.74 -6.63 -11.11
CA GLN A 145 -19.72 -5.95 -10.27
C GLN A 145 -19.60 -4.44 -10.43
N ARG A 146 -20.72 -3.73 -10.23
CA ARG A 146 -20.73 -2.28 -10.10
C ARG A 146 -20.89 -1.97 -8.61
N LEU A 147 -19.93 -1.27 -8.04
CA LEU A 147 -19.92 -0.90 -6.63
C LEU A 147 -20.32 0.58 -6.52
N GLY A 148 -21.09 0.90 -5.47
CA GLY A 148 -21.43 2.28 -5.13
C GLY A 148 -20.33 2.96 -4.30
N ALA A 149 -20.49 4.27 -4.07
CA ALA A 149 -19.50 5.13 -3.42
C ALA A 149 -18.98 4.58 -2.07
N HIS A 150 -19.86 4.06 -1.22
CA HIS A 150 -19.48 3.51 0.09
C HIS A 150 -18.55 2.31 -0.04
N ALA A 151 -18.97 1.28 -0.77
CA ALA A 151 -18.15 0.12 -1.02
C ALA A 151 -16.83 0.46 -1.73
N LEU A 152 -16.82 1.45 -2.62
CA LEU A 152 -15.61 1.89 -3.32
C LEU A 152 -14.62 2.60 -2.39
N ALA A 153 -15.07 3.51 -1.55
CA ALA A 153 -14.20 4.20 -0.60
C ALA A 153 -13.51 3.19 0.34
N HIS A 154 -14.26 2.24 0.89
CA HIS A 154 -13.70 1.15 1.70
C HIS A 154 -12.76 0.23 0.90
N LEU A 155 -13.10 -0.12 -0.33
CA LEU A 155 -12.24 -0.94 -1.20
C LEU A 155 -10.90 -0.25 -1.45
N TYR A 156 -10.90 1.05 -1.78
CA TYR A 156 -9.67 1.79 -2.05
C TYR A 156 -8.86 2.00 -0.79
N LEU A 157 -9.49 2.26 0.37
CA LEU A 157 -8.80 2.27 1.65
C LEU A 157 -8.10 0.92 1.92
N ALA A 158 -8.79 -0.20 1.74
CA ALA A 158 -8.21 -1.53 1.91
C ALA A 158 -7.05 -1.81 0.94
N ARG A 159 -7.15 -1.35 -0.32
CA ARG A 159 -6.05 -1.44 -1.30
C ARG A 159 -4.84 -0.59 -0.90
N MET A 160 -5.05 0.61 -0.38
CA MET A 160 -3.98 1.46 0.14
C MET A 160 -3.31 0.85 1.38
N GLN A 161 -4.09 0.22 2.27
CA GLN A 161 -3.56 -0.58 3.37
C GLN A 161 -2.72 -1.76 2.85
N ALA A 162 -3.16 -2.45 1.80
CA ALA A 162 -2.40 -3.55 1.21
C ALA A 162 -1.08 -3.07 0.58
N VAL A 163 -1.09 -1.96 -0.16
CA VAL A 163 0.12 -1.31 -0.69
C VAL A 163 1.08 -0.93 0.43
N ARG A 164 0.54 -0.32 1.50
CA ARG A 164 1.34 0.01 2.69
C ARG A 164 1.92 -1.25 3.34
N GLY A 165 1.12 -2.29 3.51
CA GLY A 165 1.57 -3.57 4.08
C GLY A 165 2.72 -4.17 3.26
N ALA A 166 2.59 -4.20 1.94
CA ALA A 166 3.64 -4.67 1.03
C ALA A 166 4.90 -3.80 1.11
N TYR A 167 4.75 -2.47 1.24
CA TYR A 167 5.88 -1.55 1.45
C TYR A 167 6.62 -1.87 2.75
N MET A 168 5.88 -2.03 3.85
CA MET A 168 6.46 -2.32 5.17
C MET A 168 7.14 -3.68 5.21
N GLU A 169 6.54 -4.69 4.59
CA GLU A 169 7.11 -6.03 4.44
C GLU A 169 8.41 -5.98 3.64
N ALA A 170 8.37 -5.37 2.44
CA ALA A 170 9.49 -5.35 1.50
C ALA A 170 10.70 -4.60 2.04
N LEU A 171 10.48 -3.45 2.66
CA LEU A 171 11.56 -2.60 3.18
C LEU A 171 11.88 -2.84 4.65
N ARG A 172 11.10 -3.69 5.33
CA ARG A 172 11.16 -3.85 6.80
C ARG A 172 11.16 -2.48 7.49
N ALA A 173 10.33 -1.57 7.01
CA ALA A 173 10.27 -0.21 7.51
C ALA A 173 9.65 -0.18 8.90
N ASP A 174 10.02 0.82 9.70
CA ASP A 174 9.46 1.01 11.04
C ASP A 174 8.15 1.81 10.93
N PRO A 175 7.02 1.32 11.46
CA PRO A 175 5.78 2.09 11.50
C PRO A 175 5.95 3.47 12.15
N LEU A 176 6.88 3.61 13.11
CA LEU A 176 7.20 4.86 13.78
C LEU A 176 7.90 5.88 12.87
N ASP A 177 8.39 5.49 11.69
CA ASP A 177 8.95 6.43 10.71
C ASP A 177 7.86 7.31 10.05
N PHE A 178 6.58 7.00 10.23
CA PHE A 178 5.43 7.73 9.67
C PHE A 178 4.73 8.51 10.77
N LYS A 179 4.74 9.84 10.68
CA LYS A 179 4.26 10.72 11.77
C LYS A 179 2.85 11.24 11.56
N VAL A 180 2.37 11.26 10.33
CA VAL A 180 1.03 11.72 9.98
C VAL A 180 0.32 10.70 9.11
N LYS A 181 -0.97 10.91 8.84
CA LYS A 181 -1.72 10.10 7.87
C LYS A 181 -1.45 10.62 6.47
N ASN A 182 -1.44 9.73 5.47
CA ASN A 182 -1.44 10.17 4.07
C ASN A 182 -2.86 10.58 3.68
N GLN A 183 -3.00 11.71 2.99
CA GLN A 183 -4.29 12.20 2.52
C GLN A 183 -4.46 11.84 1.04
N MET A 184 -5.55 11.14 0.70
CA MET A 184 -5.79 10.58 -0.63
C MET A 184 -7.17 11.04 -1.12
N MET A 185 -7.21 11.89 -2.14
CA MET A 185 -8.44 12.55 -2.59
C MET A 185 -8.78 12.16 -4.04
N PHE A 186 -9.99 11.65 -4.24
CA PHE A 186 -10.47 11.11 -5.51
C PHE A 186 -11.70 11.88 -5.98
N TRP A 187 -11.57 12.61 -7.08
CA TRP A 187 -12.59 13.53 -7.59
C TRP A 187 -13.25 13.01 -8.86
N GLY A 188 -14.57 13.20 -8.98
CA GLY A 188 -15.30 12.90 -10.21
C GLY A 188 -15.14 14.00 -11.26
N LEU A 189 -14.90 15.23 -10.82
CA LEU A 189 -14.75 16.40 -11.68
C LEU A 189 -13.31 16.93 -11.70
N VAL A 190 -12.86 17.36 -12.88
CA VAL A 190 -11.53 17.98 -13.05
C VAL A 190 -11.41 19.28 -12.26
N ALA A 191 -12.46 20.09 -12.26
CA ALA A 191 -12.46 21.37 -11.55
C ALA A 191 -12.23 21.19 -10.04
N ASP A 192 -12.83 20.17 -9.44
CA ASP A 192 -12.63 19.87 -8.02
C ASP A 192 -11.23 19.32 -7.75
N HIS A 193 -10.70 18.47 -8.63
CA HIS A 193 -9.30 18.06 -8.58
C HIS A 193 -8.35 19.26 -8.63
N HIS A 194 -8.55 20.22 -9.54
CA HIS A 194 -7.71 21.41 -9.64
C HIS A 194 -7.78 22.28 -8.39
N ARG A 195 -8.98 22.50 -7.84
CA ARG A 195 -9.15 23.21 -6.56
C ARG A 195 -8.41 22.51 -5.43
N ALA A 196 -8.55 21.19 -5.36
CA ALA A 196 -7.89 20.38 -4.34
C ALA A 196 -6.36 20.36 -4.49
N ALA A 197 -5.86 20.28 -5.72
CA ALA A 197 -4.44 20.34 -6.03
C ALA A 197 -3.84 21.66 -5.57
N ALA A 198 -4.48 22.78 -5.90
CA ALA A 198 -4.01 24.09 -5.49
C ALA A 198 -3.98 24.24 -3.96
N LYS A 199 -4.99 23.70 -3.26
CA LYS A 199 -5.14 23.85 -1.81
C LYS A 199 -4.23 22.93 -0.99
N TRP A 200 -4.16 21.65 -1.35
CA TRP A 200 -3.50 20.63 -0.53
C TRP A 200 -2.21 20.09 -1.12
N CYS A 201 -1.97 20.31 -2.42
CA CYS A 201 -0.70 19.97 -3.04
C CYS A 201 0.15 21.18 -3.42
N GLU A 202 -0.36 22.40 -3.27
CA GLU A 202 0.32 23.66 -3.65
C GLU A 202 0.75 23.68 -5.12
N MET A 203 0.03 22.94 -5.97
CA MET A 203 0.34 22.72 -7.38
C MET A 203 -0.93 22.70 -8.21
N THR A 204 -0.81 22.94 -9.51
CA THR A 204 -1.92 22.84 -10.46
C THR A 204 -1.49 22.02 -11.66
N GLY A 205 -2.37 21.14 -12.14
CA GLY A 205 -2.18 20.44 -13.40
C GLY A 205 -3.30 19.44 -13.65
N ASP A 206 -3.25 18.79 -14.80
CA ASP A 206 -4.22 17.76 -15.16
C ASP A 206 -3.80 16.39 -14.62
N GLY A 207 -4.79 15.52 -14.40
CA GLY A 207 -4.55 14.14 -13.93
C GLY A 207 -4.49 14.04 -12.42
N SER A 208 -3.28 13.86 -11.87
CA SER A 208 -3.05 13.71 -10.43
C SER A 208 -1.87 14.54 -9.93
N MET A 209 -1.99 15.10 -8.74
CA MET A 209 -0.96 15.91 -8.07
C MET A 209 -0.61 15.30 -6.72
N LYS A 210 0.64 15.44 -6.31
CA LYS A 210 1.16 14.92 -5.05
C LYS A 210 2.04 15.95 -4.35
N LEU A 211 1.77 16.21 -3.07
CA LEU A 211 2.72 16.87 -2.19
C LEU A 211 3.61 15.81 -1.57
N MET A 212 4.90 15.92 -1.83
CA MET A 212 5.91 14.98 -1.35
C MET A 212 6.59 15.50 -0.09
N GLY A 213 7.01 14.60 0.80
CA GLY A 213 7.72 14.96 2.03
C GLY A 213 6.92 14.64 3.30
N ALA A 214 7.15 15.41 4.37
CA ALA A 214 6.72 15.04 5.71
C ALA A 214 5.19 15.09 5.89
N VAL A 215 4.53 15.91 5.07
CA VAL A 215 3.07 15.94 4.92
C VAL A 215 2.79 15.52 3.48
N ALA A 216 2.34 14.28 3.33
CA ALA A 216 2.15 13.65 2.03
C ALA A 216 0.66 13.65 1.64
N ASN A 217 0.35 14.39 0.57
CA ASN A 217 -1.01 14.55 0.06
C ASN A 217 -1.06 14.10 -1.39
N PHE A 218 -2.19 13.55 -1.81
CA PHE A 218 -2.43 13.15 -3.18
C PHE A 218 -3.86 13.45 -3.58
N THR A 219 -4.02 14.01 -4.78
CA THR A 219 -5.32 14.31 -5.37
C THR A 219 -5.33 13.87 -6.83
N VAL A 220 -6.45 13.31 -7.28
CA VAL A 220 -6.60 12.84 -8.65
C VAL A 220 -8.03 13.03 -9.15
N CYS A 221 -8.17 13.41 -10.42
CA CYS A 221 -9.46 13.25 -11.09
C CYS A 221 -9.63 11.79 -11.54
N ALA A 222 -10.41 11.03 -10.79
CA ALA A 222 -10.63 9.60 -11.00
C ALA A 222 -11.71 9.29 -12.06
N ALA A 223 -12.04 10.27 -12.90
CA ALA A 223 -13.03 10.14 -13.96
C ALA A 223 -12.59 9.11 -15.02
N ARG A 224 -13.58 8.44 -15.62
CA ARG A 224 -13.36 7.37 -16.62
C ARG A 224 -12.50 7.78 -17.82
N LYS A 225 -12.51 9.06 -18.17
CA LYS A 225 -11.68 9.59 -19.26
C LYS A 225 -10.17 9.50 -19.00
N TYR A 226 -9.77 9.51 -17.72
CA TYR A 226 -8.36 9.33 -17.30
C TYR A 226 -8.07 7.88 -16.94
N PHE A 227 -9.04 7.20 -16.31
CA PHE A 227 -8.91 5.80 -15.89
C PHE A 227 -10.02 4.96 -16.52
N PRO A 228 -9.74 4.21 -17.59
CA PRO A 228 -10.77 3.50 -18.35
C PRO A 228 -11.53 2.45 -17.51
N ASP A 229 -10.89 1.92 -16.47
CA ASP A 229 -11.43 0.95 -15.53
C ASP A 229 -10.80 1.05 -14.14
N ASP A 230 -11.35 0.27 -13.21
CA ASP A 230 -10.86 0.15 -11.83
C ASP A 230 -9.41 -0.35 -11.72
N ARG A 231 -8.97 -1.22 -12.64
CA ARG A 231 -7.62 -1.78 -12.58
C ARG A 231 -6.60 -0.70 -12.89
N ALA A 232 -6.87 0.16 -13.88
CA ALA A 232 -6.04 1.31 -14.21
C ALA A 232 -5.95 2.30 -13.04
N LEU A 233 -7.08 2.61 -12.39
CA LEU A 233 -7.08 3.50 -11.22
C LEU A 233 -6.32 2.87 -10.04
N HIS A 234 -6.50 1.58 -9.77
CA HIS A 234 -5.78 0.89 -8.69
C HIS A 234 -4.26 0.87 -8.94
N ARG A 235 -3.81 0.63 -10.18
CA ARG A 235 -2.38 0.71 -10.54
C ARG A 235 -1.82 2.10 -10.27
N HIS A 236 -2.55 3.13 -10.70
CA HIS A 236 -2.17 4.52 -10.48
C HIS A 236 -2.06 4.87 -8.99
N VAL A 237 -2.97 4.35 -8.17
CA VAL A 237 -2.92 4.51 -6.71
C VAL A 237 -1.72 3.79 -6.11
N ALA A 238 -1.44 2.55 -6.51
CA ALA A 238 -0.29 1.80 -6.00
C ALA A 238 1.04 2.51 -6.30
N HIS A 239 1.19 3.02 -7.52
CA HIS A 239 2.34 3.81 -7.94
C HIS A 239 2.50 5.08 -7.11
N ASN A 240 1.47 5.94 -7.09
CA ASN A 240 1.55 7.23 -6.42
C ASN A 240 1.65 7.12 -4.91
N LEU A 241 0.96 6.16 -4.29
CA LEU A 241 1.09 5.92 -2.86
C LEU A 241 2.51 5.46 -2.50
N SER A 242 3.20 4.73 -3.38
CA SER A 242 4.58 4.31 -3.12
C SER A 242 5.54 5.48 -3.03
N HIS A 243 5.38 6.48 -3.91
CA HIS A 243 6.10 7.76 -3.82
C HIS A 243 5.82 8.48 -2.50
N LEU A 244 4.54 8.61 -2.13
CA LEU A 244 4.15 9.27 -0.88
C LEU A 244 4.79 8.57 0.32
N LEU A 245 4.66 7.24 0.42
CA LEU A 245 5.25 6.45 1.50
C LEU A 245 6.77 6.63 1.55
N LEU A 246 7.45 6.55 0.42
CA LEU A 246 8.90 6.70 0.36
C LEU A 246 9.38 8.09 0.78
N SER A 247 8.69 9.14 0.34
CA SER A 247 9.06 10.52 0.67
C SER A 247 8.69 10.93 2.09
N HIS A 248 7.61 10.36 2.63
CA HIS A 248 7.08 10.62 3.96
C HIS A 248 7.85 9.88 5.06
N GLN A 249 8.37 8.67 4.78
CA GLN A 249 9.13 7.89 5.75
C GLN A 249 10.35 8.67 6.27
N ALA A 250 10.48 8.80 7.60
CA ALA A 250 11.62 9.45 8.23
C ALA A 250 12.98 8.79 7.86
N PRO A 251 14.04 9.58 7.59
CA PRO A 251 14.02 11.03 7.40
C PRO A 251 13.29 11.39 6.10
N SER A 252 12.36 12.33 6.18
CA SER A 252 11.49 12.67 5.05
C SER A 252 12.21 13.56 4.04
N ASN A 253 12.19 13.14 2.77
CA ASN A 253 12.64 13.93 1.62
C ASN A 253 12.18 13.23 0.34
N TRP A 254 12.00 13.97 -0.74
CA TRP A 254 11.63 13.39 -2.04
C TRP A 254 12.87 13.05 -2.86
N LEU A 255 13.06 11.76 -3.14
CA LEU A 255 14.20 11.23 -3.91
C LEU A 255 14.18 11.66 -5.39
N GLY A 256 13.00 11.78 -5.98
CA GLY A 256 12.82 12.11 -7.39
C GLY A 256 13.39 13.46 -7.82
N ARG A 257 13.64 14.39 -6.90
CA ARG A 257 14.21 15.72 -7.20
C ARG A 257 15.66 15.94 -6.75
N ILE A 258 16.31 14.91 -6.20
CA ILE A 258 17.67 15.03 -5.63
C ILE A 258 18.67 14.06 -6.27
N GLY A 259 18.46 13.73 -7.55
CA GLY A 259 19.33 12.83 -8.30
C GLY A 259 19.24 11.38 -7.84
N ALA A 260 18.10 10.95 -7.30
CA ALA A 260 17.83 9.57 -6.92
C ALA A 260 16.49 9.06 -7.49
N GLY A 261 16.11 9.55 -8.67
CA GLY A 261 14.85 9.21 -9.34
C GLY A 261 14.69 7.71 -9.61
N TRP A 262 15.80 7.00 -9.89
CA TRP A 262 15.78 5.54 -10.07
C TRP A 262 15.25 4.79 -8.83
N ALA A 263 15.51 5.29 -7.62
CA ALA A 263 15.02 4.65 -6.40
C ALA A 263 13.54 4.99 -6.15
N ASP A 264 13.13 6.22 -6.48
CA ASP A 264 11.75 6.69 -6.36
C ASP A 264 10.82 5.93 -7.32
N GLU A 265 11.12 6.01 -8.62
CA GLU A 265 10.37 5.33 -9.68
C GLU A 265 10.50 3.82 -9.60
N GLY A 266 11.71 3.32 -9.34
CA GLY A 266 11.94 1.88 -9.26
C GLY A 266 11.07 1.20 -8.20
N LEU A 267 10.92 1.84 -7.03
CA LEU A 267 10.04 1.32 -5.99
C LEU A 267 8.55 1.45 -6.34
N ALA A 268 8.15 2.56 -6.96
CA ALA A 268 6.76 2.75 -7.39
C ALA A 268 6.32 1.70 -8.43
N HIS A 269 7.15 1.47 -9.45
CA HIS A 269 6.94 0.40 -10.43
C HIS A 269 7.02 -0.99 -9.80
N TRP A 270 7.91 -1.19 -8.82
CA TRP A 270 7.99 -2.47 -8.10
C TRP A 270 6.69 -2.77 -7.35
N MET A 271 6.08 -1.75 -6.76
CA MET A 271 4.80 -1.90 -6.08
C MET A 271 3.67 -2.26 -7.06
N GLU A 272 3.63 -1.64 -8.23
CA GLU A 272 2.66 -2.01 -9.28
C GLU A 272 2.76 -3.51 -9.64
N ASP A 273 3.97 -4.02 -9.89
CA ASP A 273 4.20 -5.45 -10.15
C ASP A 273 3.77 -6.31 -8.94
N ARG A 274 4.11 -5.88 -7.72
CA ARG A 274 3.79 -6.63 -6.49
C ARG A 274 2.28 -6.76 -6.29
N VAL A 275 1.50 -5.71 -6.55
CA VAL A 275 0.05 -5.71 -6.30
C VAL A 275 -0.78 -6.19 -7.49
N LEU A 276 -0.30 -6.00 -8.72
CA LEU A 276 -1.09 -6.20 -9.94
C LEU A 276 -0.38 -7.04 -11.00
N GLN A 277 0.91 -7.34 -10.84
CA GLN A 277 1.76 -8.03 -11.84
C GLN A 277 1.80 -7.31 -13.20
N GLU A 278 1.70 -5.98 -13.15
CA GLU A 278 1.62 -5.13 -14.33
C GLU A 278 2.16 -3.75 -13.99
N CYS A 279 3.18 -3.31 -14.72
CA CYS A 279 3.74 -1.97 -14.61
C CYS A 279 3.29 -1.12 -15.80
N GLY A 280 3.02 0.16 -15.58
CA GLY A 280 2.69 1.09 -16.66
C GLY A 280 2.17 2.46 -16.27
N THR A 281 2.32 2.88 -15.02
CA THR A 281 2.03 4.28 -14.64
C THR A 281 3.24 5.15 -14.90
N TYR A 282 3.07 6.24 -15.65
CA TYR A 282 4.09 7.27 -15.87
C TYR A 282 3.60 8.56 -15.20
N CYS A 283 4.44 9.22 -14.41
CA CYS A 283 4.05 10.43 -13.69
C CYS A 283 4.05 11.65 -14.63
N TYR A 284 3.04 12.53 -14.50
CA TYR A 284 2.78 13.63 -15.44
C TYR A 284 3.93 14.66 -15.58
N GLU A 285 4.86 14.72 -14.62
CA GLU A 285 6.08 15.55 -14.72
C GLU A 285 7.08 15.03 -15.78
N GLU A 286 6.87 13.82 -16.31
CA GLU A 286 7.63 13.24 -17.40
C GLU A 286 7.11 13.85 -18.73
N VAL A 287 7.76 14.91 -19.20
CA VAL A 287 7.37 15.83 -20.29
C VAL A 287 7.17 15.18 -21.68
N ASN A 288 7.14 13.85 -21.79
CA ASN A 288 7.07 13.16 -23.08
C ASN A 288 6.03 12.03 -23.12
N THR A 289 4.75 12.40 -22.97
CA THR A 289 3.60 11.48 -23.03
C THR A 289 3.43 10.75 -24.37
N SER A 290 4.22 11.09 -25.41
CA SER A 290 4.18 10.43 -26.71
C SER A 290 4.81 9.02 -26.73
N GLN A 291 5.54 8.63 -25.68
CA GLN A 291 6.29 7.37 -25.60
C GLN A 291 5.98 6.52 -24.37
N GLN A 292 4.79 6.66 -23.76
CA GLN A 292 4.43 5.80 -22.65
C GLN A 292 4.37 4.33 -23.11
N PRO A 293 5.21 3.43 -22.57
CA PRO A 293 5.13 2.03 -22.90
C PRO A 293 3.78 1.48 -22.44
N ARG A 294 3.25 0.54 -23.21
CA ARG A 294 1.99 -0.10 -22.86
C ARG A 294 2.15 -0.81 -21.51
N PRO A 295 1.15 -0.70 -20.62
CA PRO A 295 1.15 -1.46 -19.39
C PRO A 295 1.34 -2.95 -19.65
N GLY A 296 2.15 -3.62 -18.83
CA GLY A 296 2.44 -5.03 -19.00
C GLY A 296 3.50 -5.58 -18.06
N PRO A 297 3.81 -6.88 -18.17
CA PRO A 297 4.85 -7.51 -17.37
C PRO A 297 6.22 -7.03 -17.86
N TRP A 298 6.95 -6.29 -17.03
CA TRP A 298 8.27 -5.74 -17.39
C TRP A 298 9.41 -6.75 -17.27
N LYS A 299 9.32 -7.73 -16.35
CA LYS A 299 10.41 -8.70 -16.10
C LYS A 299 10.87 -9.46 -17.38
N PRO A 300 9.97 -10.04 -18.21
CA PRO A 300 10.39 -10.70 -19.44
C PRO A 300 11.06 -9.74 -20.44
N ALA A 301 10.54 -8.51 -20.58
CA ALA A 301 11.07 -7.51 -21.49
C ALA A 301 12.47 -7.04 -21.05
N TRP A 302 12.65 -6.78 -19.75
CA TRP A 302 13.94 -6.40 -19.18
C TRP A 302 15.00 -7.48 -19.35
N ARG A 303 14.65 -8.74 -19.04
CA ARG A 303 15.57 -9.89 -19.24
C ARG A 303 16.08 -9.97 -20.67
N LYS A 304 15.20 -9.72 -21.66
CA LYS A 304 15.57 -9.72 -23.08
C LYS A 304 16.60 -8.64 -23.41
N LEU A 305 16.47 -7.43 -22.85
CA LEU A 305 17.44 -6.34 -23.04
C LEU A 305 18.79 -6.68 -22.41
N VAL A 306 18.80 -7.23 -21.20
CA VAL A 306 20.02 -7.66 -20.52
C VAL A 306 20.74 -8.77 -21.31
N ALA A 307 20.00 -9.77 -21.79
CA ALA A 307 20.58 -10.89 -22.56
C ALA A 307 21.25 -10.45 -23.86
N LYS A 308 20.80 -9.33 -24.44
CA LYS A 308 21.38 -8.75 -25.65
C LYS A 308 22.49 -7.74 -25.40
N GLY A 309 22.73 -7.35 -24.14
CA GLY A 309 23.64 -6.26 -23.81
C GLY A 309 23.11 -4.87 -24.22
N GLU A 310 21.79 -4.73 -24.43
CA GLU A 310 21.13 -3.48 -24.82
C GLU A 310 20.57 -2.70 -23.61
N ALA A 311 20.65 -3.27 -22.40
CA ALA A 311 20.11 -2.67 -21.18
C ALA A 311 20.89 -1.41 -20.76
N PRO A 312 20.21 -0.30 -20.41
CA PRO A 312 20.86 0.86 -19.78
C PRO A 312 21.64 0.46 -18.53
N GLY A 313 22.84 1.01 -18.37
CA GLY A 313 23.67 0.74 -17.20
C GLY A 313 23.19 1.50 -15.96
N LEU A 314 23.32 0.88 -14.78
CA LEU A 314 23.04 1.50 -13.48
C LEU A 314 23.72 2.88 -13.30
N PRO A 315 25.01 3.09 -13.65
CA PRO A 315 25.64 4.40 -13.51
C PRO A 315 24.94 5.52 -14.29
N SER A 316 24.26 5.21 -15.39
CA SER A 316 23.61 6.22 -16.24
C SER A 316 22.38 6.85 -15.58
N MET A 317 21.79 6.20 -14.57
CA MET A 317 20.58 6.66 -13.89
C MET A 317 20.81 7.13 -12.45
N LEU A 318 22.02 6.91 -11.90
CA LEU A 318 22.32 7.20 -10.48
C LEU A 318 22.22 8.67 -10.09
N THR A 319 22.21 9.62 -11.02
CA THR A 319 22.12 11.06 -10.71
C THR A 319 20.91 11.73 -11.34
N LEU A 320 20.04 10.95 -11.99
CA LEU A 320 18.87 11.48 -12.67
C LEU A 320 17.73 11.72 -11.67
N ASN A 321 17.02 12.81 -11.88
CA ASN A 321 15.71 13.03 -11.29
C ASN A 321 14.67 12.13 -11.97
N THR A 322 13.49 11.99 -11.36
CA THR A 322 12.38 11.20 -11.89
C THR A 322 11.98 11.64 -13.30
N ASP A 323 11.82 12.95 -13.50
CA ASP A 323 11.44 13.57 -14.78
C ASP A 323 12.50 13.46 -15.89
N GLN A 324 13.71 12.97 -15.55
CA GLN A 324 14.83 12.80 -16.46
C GLN A 324 15.02 11.35 -16.93
N LEU A 325 14.27 10.39 -16.38
CA LEU A 325 14.37 8.98 -16.75
C LEU A 325 13.68 8.73 -18.10
N SER A 326 14.34 8.00 -18.99
CA SER A 326 13.71 7.45 -20.20
C SER A 326 12.79 6.26 -19.86
N PRO A 327 11.85 5.88 -20.74
CA PRO A 327 11.03 4.69 -20.53
C PRO A 327 11.81 3.42 -20.18
N GLU A 328 12.93 3.15 -20.86
CA GLU A 328 13.82 2.03 -20.56
C GLU A 328 14.52 2.18 -19.21
N GLN A 329 14.84 3.41 -18.79
CA GLN A 329 15.43 3.68 -17.48
C GLN A 329 14.43 3.49 -16.34
N HIS A 330 13.12 3.70 -16.53
CA HIS A 330 12.11 3.29 -15.54
C HIS A 330 12.10 1.76 -15.37
N MET A 331 12.21 1.00 -16.47
CA MET A 331 12.28 -0.47 -16.41
C MET A 331 13.58 -0.95 -15.73
N ALA A 332 14.69 -0.27 -16.01
CA ALA A 332 15.96 -0.49 -15.34
C ALA A 332 15.86 -0.20 -13.83
N ALA A 333 15.28 0.93 -13.47
CA ALA A 333 15.04 1.36 -12.09
C ALA A 333 14.19 0.35 -11.32
N PHE A 334 13.08 -0.10 -11.92
CA PHE A 334 12.23 -1.17 -11.39
C PHE A 334 13.03 -2.42 -11.06
N SER A 335 13.78 -2.93 -12.05
CA SER A 335 14.48 -4.20 -11.87
C SER A 335 15.69 -4.07 -10.92
N ALA A 336 16.33 -2.90 -10.87
CA ALA A 336 17.38 -2.62 -9.90
C ALA A 336 16.81 -2.65 -8.47
N VAL A 337 15.68 -1.98 -8.22
CA VAL A 337 15.02 -2.01 -6.91
C VAL A 337 14.55 -3.42 -6.55
N ASP A 338 13.97 -4.18 -7.49
CA ASP A 338 13.59 -5.59 -7.29
C ASP A 338 14.81 -6.40 -6.80
N TYR A 339 15.94 -6.29 -7.49
CA TYR A 339 17.17 -6.96 -7.09
C TYR A 339 17.65 -6.57 -5.68
N LEU A 340 17.65 -5.28 -5.35
CA LEU A 340 18.07 -4.81 -4.02
C LEU A 340 17.16 -5.34 -2.90
N LEU A 341 15.85 -5.44 -3.16
CA LEU A 341 14.87 -6.00 -2.23
C LEU A 341 15.06 -7.52 -2.06
N GLN A 342 15.43 -8.24 -3.12
CA GLN A 342 15.75 -9.67 -3.04
C GLN A 342 17.05 -9.96 -2.28
N LEU A 343 18.02 -9.05 -2.35
CA LEU A 343 19.24 -9.17 -1.54
C LEU A 343 18.92 -9.02 -0.05
N ASP A 344 18.33 -7.88 0.34
CA ASP A 344 17.88 -7.63 1.70
C ASP A 344 17.04 -6.33 1.77
N GLY A 345 15.75 -6.49 2.03
CA GLY A 345 14.82 -5.38 2.23
C GLY A 345 15.24 -4.33 3.26
N ALA A 346 15.87 -4.75 4.38
CA ALA A 346 16.34 -3.81 5.39
C ALA A 346 17.52 -2.96 4.89
N ARG A 347 18.41 -3.56 4.09
CA ARG A 347 19.52 -2.83 3.45
C ARG A 347 19.02 -1.86 2.39
N ALA A 348 18.03 -2.27 1.59
CA ALA A 348 17.40 -1.37 0.61
C ALA A 348 16.75 -0.15 1.30
N ASN A 349 16.06 -0.37 2.42
CA ASN A 349 15.51 0.72 3.23
C ASN A 349 16.60 1.64 3.81
N GLN A 350 17.69 1.09 4.35
CA GLN A 350 18.83 1.88 4.81
C GLN A 350 19.46 2.71 3.68
N LEU A 351 19.62 2.12 2.49
CA LEU A 351 20.05 2.85 1.30
C LEU A 351 19.12 4.03 1.03
N PHE A 352 17.80 3.80 0.95
CA PHE A 352 16.84 4.87 0.66
C PHE A 352 16.84 5.96 1.74
N LYS A 353 17.04 5.61 3.02
CA LYS A 353 17.24 6.60 4.10
C LYS A 353 18.47 7.47 3.88
N LEU A 354 19.61 6.88 3.49
CA LEU A 354 20.83 7.64 3.16
C LEU A 354 20.61 8.56 1.95
N LEU A 355 19.91 8.08 0.92
CA LEU A 355 19.57 8.90 -0.24
C LEU A 355 18.68 10.09 0.14
N ARG A 356 17.70 9.91 1.03
CA ARG A 356 16.85 11.01 1.53
C ARG A 356 17.64 12.05 2.31
N GLN A 357 18.73 11.63 2.98
CA GLN A 357 19.71 12.50 3.61
C GLN A 357 20.71 13.13 2.62
N ARG A 358 20.47 13.01 1.31
CA ARG A 358 21.29 13.56 0.22
C ARG A 358 22.69 12.96 0.12
N LYS A 359 22.91 11.75 0.65
CA LYS A 359 24.17 11.05 0.40
C LYS A 359 24.27 10.71 -1.10
N PRO A 360 25.41 10.98 -1.76
CA PRO A 360 25.60 10.64 -3.16
C PRO A 360 25.31 9.15 -3.42
N PRO A 361 24.51 8.78 -4.44
CA PRO A 361 24.07 7.40 -4.64
C PRO A 361 25.21 6.38 -4.78
N ARG A 362 26.32 6.76 -5.43
CA ARG A 362 27.52 5.92 -5.52
C ARG A 362 28.08 5.58 -4.13
N GLU A 363 28.19 6.57 -3.25
CA GLU A 363 28.71 6.39 -1.90
C GLU A 363 27.76 5.60 -1.02
N ALA A 364 26.46 5.85 -1.13
CA ALA A 364 25.44 5.13 -0.38
C ALA A 364 25.40 3.64 -0.77
N LEU A 365 25.51 3.33 -2.08
CA LEU A 365 25.60 1.95 -2.56
C LEU A 365 26.86 1.24 -2.06
N ALA A 366 28.01 1.90 -2.16
CA ALA A 366 29.28 1.35 -1.65
C ALA A 366 29.23 1.11 -0.13
N GLU A 367 28.57 2.00 0.63
CA GLU A 367 28.42 1.84 2.07
C GLU A 367 27.55 0.63 2.44
N ILE A 368 26.38 0.48 1.81
CA ILE A 368 25.39 -0.54 2.18
C ILE A 368 25.74 -1.91 1.60
N TYR A 369 26.15 -1.95 0.33
CA TYR A 369 26.34 -3.22 -0.40
C TYR A 369 27.81 -3.61 -0.57
N LYS A 370 28.76 -2.74 -0.20
CA LYS A 370 30.20 -2.99 -0.36
C LYS A 370 30.61 -3.29 -1.80
N MET A 371 29.85 -2.74 -2.76
CA MET A 371 30.07 -2.87 -4.20
C MET A 371 30.09 -1.49 -4.83
N ASN A 372 30.97 -1.28 -5.79
CA ASN A 372 30.87 -0.11 -6.67
C ASN A 372 29.71 -0.30 -7.67
N PRO A 373 29.22 0.77 -8.32
CA PRO A 373 28.07 0.67 -9.23
C PRO A 373 28.21 -0.32 -10.39
N LEU A 374 29.43 -0.56 -10.90
CA LEU A 374 29.66 -1.50 -12.00
C LEU A 374 29.60 -2.95 -11.52
N GLU A 375 30.19 -3.23 -10.36
CA GLU A 375 30.10 -4.56 -9.70
C GLU A 375 28.64 -4.92 -9.40
N LEU A 376 27.90 -3.96 -8.82
CA LEU A 376 26.50 -4.14 -8.51
C LEU A 376 25.66 -4.37 -9.78
N GLN A 377 25.93 -3.64 -10.86
CA GLN A 377 25.27 -3.84 -12.15
C GLN A 377 25.54 -5.24 -12.71
N ALA A 378 26.79 -5.72 -12.65
CA ALA A 378 27.13 -7.06 -13.14
C ALA A 378 26.38 -8.14 -12.36
N ALA A 379 26.35 -8.03 -11.02
CA ALA A 379 25.64 -8.97 -10.15
C ALA A 379 24.12 -8.93 -10.39
N TRP A 380 23.55 -7.73 -10.53
CA TRP A 380 22.15 -7.52 -10.86
C TRP A 380 21.76 -8.14 -12.20
N HIS A 381 22.53 -7.87 -13.26
CA HIS A 381 22.26 -8.41 -14.60
C HIS A 381 22.36 -9.94 -14.61
N ALA A 382 23.35 -10.52 -13.92
CA ALA A 382 23.46 -11.97 -13.77
C ALA A 382 22.22 -12.55 -13.08
N TRP A 383 21.77 -11.93 -11.98
CA TRP A 383 20.56 -12.33 -11.27
C TRP A 383 19.29 -12.23 -12.14
N VAL A 384 19.16 -11.18 -12.95
CA VAL A 384 18.04 -11.05 -13.93
C VAL A 384 18.06 -12.20 -14.92
N LEU A 385 19.23 -12.55 -15.47
CA LEU A 385 19.40 -13.67 -16.39
C LEU A 385 19.24 -15.04 -15.72
N GLU A 386 19.26 -15.12 -14.40
CA GLU A 386 18.96 -16.35 -13.68
C GLU A 386 17.46 -16.45 -13.36
N THR A 387 16.84 -15.36 -12.89
CA THR A 387 15.56 -15.42 -12.17
C THR A 387 14.35 -14.92 -12.95
N TYR A 388 14.53 -13.96 -13.87
CA TYR A 388 13.38 -13.43 -14.61
C TYR A 388 12.86 -14.45 -15.62
N PRO A 389 11.55 -14.51 -15.88
CA PRO A 389 10.98 -15.45 -16.85
C PRO A 389 11.46 -15.13 -18.27
N LEU A 390 11.64 -16.16 -19.08
CA LEU A 390 11.83 -16.01 -20.53
C LEU A 390 10.53 -15.54 -21.18
N VAL A 391 10.65 -14.71 -22.21
CA VAL A 391 9.53 -14.42 -23.11
C VAL A 391 9.20 -15.73 -23.85
N LYS A 392 7.97 -16.22 -23.70
CA LYS A 392 7.48 -17.36 -24.49
C LYS A 392 7.23 -16.96 -25.94
#